data_AF-A0A1S9CAR4-F1
#
_entry.id   AF-A0A1S9CAR4-F1
#
_cell.length_a   1.000
_cell.length_b   1.000
_cell.length_c   1.000
_cell.angle_alpha   90.00
_cell.angle_beta   90.00
_cell.angle_gamma   90.00
#
_symmetry.space_group_name_H-M   'P 1'
#
loop_
_entity.id
_entity.type
_entity.pdbx_description
1 polymer ?
#
loop_
_entity_poly.entity_id
_entity_poly.type
_entity_poly.pdbx_seq_one_letter_code
_entity_poly.pdbx_strand_id
1 'polypeptide(L)'
;MPDHYHQKIYKNRRQRINTILISSICGTLVFVTSFAYIYLNSKLIQTQHNLKSAITSWQKDQSKFNELTSQLAKVYNLDVIENKAINELFMHKPMAHQIVYIDVGEESFTRYDK
;
A
#
# COMPACT_ATOMS: atom_id res chain seq x y z
N MET A 1 -76.00 28.30 -14.00
CA MET A 1 -75.20 27.09 -13.71
C MET A 1 -73.87 27.11 -14.50
N PRO A 2 -72.82 27.82 -14.04
CA PRO A 2 -71.49 27.81 -14.68
C PRO A 2 -70.36 27.15 -13.84
N ASP A 3 -70.59 26.82 -12.57
CA ASP A 3 -69.50 26.54 -11.62
C ASP A 3 -68.80 25.18 -11.81
N HIS A 4 -69.49 24.18 -12.34
CA HIS A 4 -68.93 22.84 -12.54
C HIS A 4 -67.84 22.78 -13.62
N TYR A 5 -67.85 23.71 -14.59
CA TYR A 5 -66.91 23.69 -15.71
C TYR A 5 -65.54 24.25 -15.30
N HIS A 6 -65.53 25.35 -14.55
CA HIS A 6 -64.29 25.93 -14.02
C HIS A 6 -63.58 24.97 -13.06
N GLN A 7 -64.33 24.26 -12.21
CA GLN A 7 -63.76 23.29 -11.27
C GLN A 7 -62.98 22.15 -11.96
N LYS A 8 -63.49 21.64 -13.10
CA LYS A 8 -62.78 20.59 -13.88
C LYS A 8 -61.49 21.11 -14.52
N ILE A 9 -61.47 22.36 -15.01
CA ILE A 9 -60.30 22.97 -15.65
C ILE A 9 -59.16 23.14 -14.62
N TYR A 10 -59.46 23.64 -13.41
CA TYR A 10 -58.46 23.78 -12.35
C TYR A 10 -57.89 22.43 -11.89
N LYS A 11 -58.71 21.38 -11.79
CA LYS A 11 -58.28 20.03 -11.41
C LYS A 11 -57.32 19.41 -12.43
N ASN A 12 -57.64 19.52 -13.73
CA ASN A 12 -56.78 19.00 -14.81
C ASN A 12 -55.45 19.76 -14.91
N ARG A 13 -55.45 21.09 -14.69
CA ARG A 13 -54.21 21.89 -14.69
C ARG A 13 -53.28 21.49 -13.54
N ARG A 14 -53.83 21.25 -12.35
CA ARG A 14 -53.07 20.80 -11.17
C ARG A 14 -52.47 19.39 -11.36
N GLN A 15 -53.22 18.47 -11.99
CA GLN A 15 -52.69 17.13 -12.30
C GLN A 15 -51.51 17.20 -13.27
N ARG A 16 -51.59 18.00 -14.34
CA ARG A 16 -50.47 18.16 -15.30
C ARG A 16 -49.22 18.74 -14.63
N ILE A 17 -49.38 19.75 -13.77
CA ILE A 17 -48.26 20.34 -13.02
C ILE A 17 -47.62 19.30 -12.09
N ASN A 18 -48.43 18.51 -11.37
CA ASN A 18 -47.91 17.44 -10.52
C ASN A 18 -47.15 16.37 -11.31
N THR A 19 -47.63 15.97 -12.49
CA THR A 19 -46.93 14.99 -13.34
C THR A 19 -45.59 15.54 -13.86
N ILE A 20 -45.53 16.83 -14.21
CA ILE A 20 -44.28 17.49 -14.61
C ILE A 20 -43.30 17.54 -13.44
N LEU A 21 -43.76 17.87 -12.24
CA LEU A 21 -42.91 17.89 -11.05
C LEU A 21 -42.36 16.50 -10.72
N ILE A 22 -43.21 15.46 -10.76
CA ILE A 22 -42.79 14.08 -10.47
C ILE A 22 -41.76 13.59 -11.50
N SER A 23 -41.99 13.84 -12.79
CA SER A 23 -41.04 13.46 -13.85
C SER A 23 -39.72 14.22 -13.73
N SER A 24 -39.76 15.51 -13.39
CA SER A 24 -38.56 16.30 -13.13
C SER A 24 -37.76 15.78 -11.94
N ILE A 25 -38.43 15.41 -10.83
CA ILE A 25 -37.78 14.85 -9.63
C ILE A 25 -37.18 13.47 -9.95
N CYS A 26 -37.89 12.64 -10.72
CA CYS A 26 -37.37 11.36 -11.16
C CYS A 26 -36.11 11.53 -12.03
N GLY A 27 -36.13 12.48 -12.97
CA GLY A 27 -34.98 12.80 -13.81
C GLY A 27 -33.77 13.26 -13.01
N THR A 28 -33.96 14.14 -12.01
CA THR A 28 -32.85 14.59 -11.16
C THR A 28 -32.31 13.47 -10.28
N LEU A 29 -33.16 12.58 -9.76
CA LEU A 29 -32.69 11.43 -8.98
C LEU A 29 -31.83 10.47 -9.81
N VAL A 30 -32.24 10.15 -11.05
CA VAL A 30 -31.44 9.30 -11.95
C VAL A 30 -30.11 9.98 -12.31
N PHE A 31 -30.14 11.30 -12.51
CA PHE A 31 -28.94 12.07 -12.82
C PHE A 31 -27.94 12.08 -11.66
N VAL A 32 -28.41 12.39 -10.45
CA VAL A 32 -27.57 12.42 -9.24
C VAL A 32 -26.98 11.04 -8.93
N THR A 33 -27.78 9.98 -9.04
CA THR A 33 -27.30 8.61 -8.80
C THR A 33 -26.24 8.19 -9.84
N SER A 34 -26.44 8.55 -11.11
CA SER A 34 -25.44 8.29 -12.16
C SER A 34 -24.13 9.04 -11.92
N PHE A 35 -24.21 10.32 -11.54
CA PHE A 35 -23.02 11.11 -11.20
C PHE A 35 -22.28 10.56 -9.98
N ALA A 36 -23.01 10.18 -8.93
CA ALA A 36 -22.43 9.56 -7.76
C ALA A 36 -21.73 8.23 -8.11
N TYR A 37 -22.35 7.41 -8.95
CA TYR A 37 -21.75 6.16 -9.42
C TYR A 37 -20.44 6.38 -10.18
N ILE A 38 -20.41 7.33 -11.12
CA ILE A 38 -19.19 7.65 -11.88
C ILE A 38 -18.10 8.18 -10.96
N TYR A 39 -18.43 9.07 -10.02
CA TYR A 39 -17.47 9.61 -9.06
C TYR A 39 -16.84 8.52 -8.19
N LEU A 40 -17.65 7.61 -7.65
CA LEU A 40 -17.17 6.50 -6.84
C LEU A 40 -16.28 5.54 -7.66
N ASN A 41 -16.68 5.22 -8.88
CA ASN A 41 -15.87 4.39 -9.78
C ASN A 41 -14.53 5.04 -10.12
N SER A 42 -14.52 6.34 -10.42
CA SER A 42 -13.28 7.07 -10.67
C SER A 42 -12.34 7.02 -9.47
N LYS A 43 -12.86 7.21 -8.25
CA LYS A 43 -12.07 7.11 -7.02
C LYS A 43 -11.52 5.69 -6.82
N LEU A 44 -12.32 4.66 -7.10
CA LEU A 44 -11.93 3.27 -6.98
C LEU A 44 -10.83 2.88 -7.99
N ILE A 45 -10.92 3.36 -9.22
CA ILE A 45 -9.88 3.15 -10.23
C ILE A 45 -8.56 3.80 -9.81
N GLN A 46 -8.62 5.04 -9.28
CA GLN A 46 -7.42 5.72 -8.78
C GLN A 46 -6.79 4.97 -7.61
N THR A 47 -7.57 4.49 -6.65
CA THR A 47 -7.02 3.72 -5.51
C THR A 47 -6.44 2.39 -5.96
N GLN A 48 -7.06 1.70 -6.92
CA GLN A 48 -6.51 0.49 -7.52
C GLN A 48 -5.20 0.75 -8.25
N HIS A 49 -5.09 1.85 -8.99
CA HIS A 49 -3.86 2.25 -9.65
C HIS A 49 -2.74 2.51 -8.64
N ASN A 50 -3.05 3.22 -7.56
CA ASN A 50 -2.08 3.51 -6.48
C ASN A 50 -1.63 2.22 -5.78
N LEU A 51 -2.56 1.29 -5.50
CA LEU A 51 -2.24 -0.03 -4.94
C LEU A 51 -1.33 -0.83 -5.87
N LYS A 52 -1.64 -0.86 -7.16
CA LYS A 52 -0.79 -1.55 -8.15
C LYS A 52 0.61 -0.95 -8.18
N SER A 53 0.73 0.38 -8.20
CA SER A 53 2.01 1.07 -8.14
C SER A 53 2.79 0.70 -6.87
N ALA A 54 2.14 0.71 -5.71
CA ALA A 54 2.77 0.35 -4.44
C ALA A 54 3.26 -1.11 -4.41
N ILE A 55 2.49 -2.04 -4.98
CA ILE A 55 2.88 -3.45 -5.11
C ILE A 55 4.11 -3.56 -6.03
N THR A 56 4.13 -2.85 -7.16
CA THR A 56 5.29 -2.90 -8.06
C THR A 56 6.56 -2.33 -7.42
N SER A 57 6.45 -1.24 -6.64
CA SER A 57 7.60 -0.72 -5.90
C SER A 57 8.08 -1.69 -4.83
N TRP A 58 7.15 -2.31 -4.10
CA TRP A 58 7.48 -3.30 -3.08
C TRP A 58 8.19 -4.53 -3.69
N GLN A 59 7.69 -5.05 -4.80
CA GLN A 59 8.35 -6.14 -5.53
C GLN A 59 9.76 -5.77 -5.98
N LYS A 60 9.95 -4.54 -6.49
CA LYS A 60 11.26 -4.06 -6.92
C LYS A 60 12.24 -3.98 -5.75
N ASP A 61 11.80 -3.49 -4.59
CA ASP A 61 12.66 -3.41 -3.42
C ASP A 61 12.94 -4.79 -2.81
N GLN A 62 11.98 -5.71 -2.84
CA GLN A 62 12.22 -7.10 -2.47
C GLN A 62 13.27 -7.77 -3.39
N SER A 63 13.24 -7.50 -4.70
CA SER A 63 14.25 -8.01 -5.63
C SER A 63 15.65 -7.45 -5.30
N LYS A 64 15.76 -6.15 -5.02
CA LYS A 64 17.03 -5.55 -4.58
C LYS A 64 17.52 -6.15 -3.27
N PHE A 65 16.63 -6.40 -2.32
CA PHE A 65 16.98 -7.02 -1.05
C PHE A 65 17.53 -8.44 -1.26
N ASN A 66 16.88 -9.24 -2.11
CA ASN A 66 17.37 -10.57 -2.46
C ASN A 66 18.72 -10.50 -3.18
N GLU A 67 18.91 -9.53 -4.08
CA GLU A 67 20.19 -9.30 -4.75
C GLU A 67 21.29 -8.95 -3.74
N LEU A 68 21.03 -8.01 -2.84
CA LEU A 68 21.96 -7.63 -1.78
C LEU A 68 22.27 -8.81 -0.86
N THR A 69 21.28 -9.61 -0.51
CA THR A 69 21.47 -10.82 0.31
C THR A 69 22.32 -11.86 -0.42
N SER A 70 22.14 -12.02 -1.74
CA SER A 70 22.98 -12.88 -2.57
C SER A 70 24.41 -12.36 -2.67
N GLN A 71 24.59 -11.05 -2.85
CA GLN A 71 25.91 -10.41 -2.83
C GLN A 71 26.58 -10.57 -1.46
N LEU A 72 25.83 -10.37 -0.38
CA LEU A 72 26.30 -10.57 0.99
C LEU A 72 26.73 -12.01 1.20
N ALA A 73 25.94 -12.99 0.76
CA ALA A 73 26.32 -14.40 0.84
C ALA A 73 27.59 -14.73 0.04
N LYS A 74 27.84 -14.05 -1.09
CA LYS A 74 29.08 -14.19 -1.86
C LYS A 74 30.28 -13.57 -1.14
N VAL A 75 30.10 -12.42 -0.49
CA VAL A 75 31.17 -11.71 0.25
C VAL A 75 31.50 -12.42 1.58
N TYR A 76 30.47 -12.88 2.29
CA TYR A 76 30.58 -13.72 3.48
C TYR A 76 30.82 -15.19 3.13
N ASN A 77 31.27 -15.50 1.91
CA ASN A 77 31.74 -16.83 1.61
C ASN A 77 32.93 -17.13 2.54
N LEU A 78 32.66 -17.96 3.54
CA LEU A 78 33.61 -18.37 4.56
C LEU A 78 34.89 -18.94 3.93
N ASP A 79 34.82 -19.47 2.70
CA ASP A 79 35.97 -19.95 1.96
C ASP A 79 36.97 -18.83 1.60
N VAL A 80 36.49 -17.60 1.33
CA VAL A 80 37.36 -16.45 1.04
C VAL A 80 37.98 -15.91 2.32
N ILE A 81 37.22 -15.87 3.41
CA ILE A 81 37.72 -15.48 4.73
C ILE A 81 38.75 -16.51 5.21
N GLU A 82 38.47 -17.81 5.04
CA GLU A 82 39.38 -18.90 5.35
C GLU A 82 40.65 -18.83 4.49
N ASN A 83 40.53 -18.60 3.18
CA ASN A 83 41.69 -18.41 2.31
C ASN A 83 42.54 -17.20 2.71
N LYS A 84 41.93 -16.06 3.05
CA LYS A 84 42.69 -14.89 3.52
C LYS A 84 43.32 -15.13 4.89
N ALA A 85 42.61 -15.76 5.81
CA ALA A 85 43.15 -16.10 7.12
C ALA A 85 44.35 -17.06 7.01
N ILE A 86 44.27 -18.08 6.15
CA ILE A 86 45.35 -19.05 5.95
C ILE A 86 46.52 -18.45 5.17
N ASN A 87 46.25 -17.76 4.06
CA ASN A 87 47.31 -17.35 3.13
C ASN A 87 47.88 -15.95 3.42
N GLU A 88 47.06 -14.99 3.90
CA GLU A 88 47.51 -13.62 4.18
C GLU A 88 47.88 -13.43 5.66
N LEU A 89 47.16 -14.09 6.58
CA LEU A 89 47.38 -13.97 8.03
C LEU A 89 48.14 -15.17 8.64
N PHE A 90 48.53 -16.15 7.82
CA PHE A 90 49.22 -17.39 8.25
C PHE A 90 48.50 -18.13 9.39
N MET A 91 47.19 -17.98 9.52
CA MET A 91 46.40 -18.67 10.54
C MET A 91 46.16 -20.11 10.11
N HIS A 92 46.50 -21.07 10.97
CA HIS A 92 46.14 -22.47 10.73
C HIS A 92 44.66 -22.71 10.99
N LYS A 93 44.06 -23.57 10.15
CA LYS A 93 42.67 -24.00 10.31
C LYS A 93 42.51 -24.60 11.71
N PRO A 94 41.58 -24.09 12.54
CA PRO A 94 41.41 -24.61 13.89
C PRO A 94 40.95 -26.06 13.82
N MET A 95 41.56 -26.91 14.64
CA MET A 95 41.09 -28.30 14.79
C MET A 95 39.68 -28.27 15.36
N ALA A 96 38.86 -29.27 15.01
CA ALA A 96 37.42 -29.30 15.35
C ALA A 96 37.10 -29.13 16.85
N HIS A 97 38.10 -29.24 17.74
CA HIS A 97 37.95 -29.18 19.20
C HIS A 97 38.96 -28.21 19.86
N GLN A 98 39.40 -27.16 19.15
CA GLN A 98 40.34 -26.19 19.70
C GLN A 98 39.62 -25.11 20.52
N ILE A 99 39.86 -25.08 21.83
CA ILE A 99 39.40 -24.01 22.72
C ILE A 99 40.35 -22.82 22.53
N VAL A 100 39.83 -21.72 21.96
CA VAL A 100 40.57 -20.46 21.78
C VAL A 100 40.21 -19.52 22.92
N TYR A 101 41.17 -19.17 23.75
CA TYR A 101 41.02 -18.14 24.78
C TYR A 101 41.23 -16.78 24.12
N ILE A 102 40.17 -15.99 24.03
CA ILE A 102 40.25 -14.59 23.60
C ILE A 102 40.28 -13.76 24.89
N ASP A 103 41.43 -13.17 25.18
CA ASP A 103 41.59 -12.23 26.28
C ASP A 103 41.02 -10.89 25.83
N VAL A 104 39.75 -10.64 26.18
CA VAL A 104 39.10 -9.36 25.90
C VAL A 104 39.37 -8.48 27.10
N GLY A 105 40.22 -7.47 26.93
CA GLY A 105 40.46 -6.45 27.96
C GLY A 105 39.13 -5.85 28.42
N GLU A 106 38.86 -5.91 29.72
CA GLU A 106 37.63 -5.41 30.34
C GLU A 106 37.51 -3.88 30.21
N GLU A 107 37.02 -3.39 29.08
CA GLU A 107 36.47 -2.04 29.02
C GLU A 107 35.03 -2.09 29.53
N SER A 108 34.87 -1.92 30.85
CA SER A 108 33.55 -1.79 31.49
C SER A 108 32.85 -0.51 31.03
N PHE A 109 31.89 -0.63 30.13
CA PHE A 109 31.03 0.47 29.65
C PHE A 109 29.91 0.84 30.64
N THR A 110 30.15 0.81 31.94
CA THR A 110 29.17 1.23 32.96
C THR A 110 29.75 2.31 33.87
N ARG A 111 29.91 3.52 33.32
CA ARG A 111 30.10 4.71 34.14
C ARG A 111 28.72 5.14 34.70
N TYR A 112 28.44 4.81 35.94
CA TYR A 112 27.35 5.46 36.68
C TYR A 112 27.90 6.78 37.23
N ASP A 113 27.55 7.89 36.57
CA ASP A 113 27.78 9.23 37.12
C ASP A 113 27.01 9.39 38.44
N LYS A 114 27.70 9.91 39.47
CA LYS A 114 27.09 10.39 40.72
C LYS A 114 26.82 11.88 40.63
#